data_AF-A0A843LG51-F1
#
_entry.id   AF-A0A843LG51-F1
#
_cell.length_a   1.000
_cell.length_b   1.000
_cell.length_c   1.000
_cell.angle_alpha   90.00
_cell.angle_beta   90.00
_cell.angle_gamma   90.00
#
_symmetry.space_group_name_H-M   'P 1'
#
loop_
_entity.id
_entity.type
_entity.pdbx_description
1 polymer ?
#
loop_
_entity_poly.entity_id
_entity_poly.type
_entity_poly.pdbx_seq_one_letter_code
_entity_poly.pdbx_strand_id
1 'polypeptide(L)'
;DMKVGFEVPVVPGEGEGLIALCRFAVANGLAFVNLNELEVSETNCQALLARGLHVRSDVSSAIEGSERTAMAVMEEVGDAVPVHFCSSSFKDRVQLRERLKRRAKRVARPLDLVTSEGMVLLGVVETQDLEGAYRLLRDAHGVPAELMAIERGRLEVAPWVLEALAPALPFPCFLVEEYPTADRLEVERRPLG
;
A
#
# COMPACT_ATOMS: atom_id res chain seq x y z
N ASP A 1 -1.43 20.01 -14.39
CA ASP A 1 -0.05 19.53 -14.47
C ASP A 1 0.04 18.04 -14.65
N MET A 2 1.07 17.60 -15.38
CA MET A 2 1.40 16.19 -15.59
C MET A 2 2.21 15.71 -14.38
N LYS A 3 1.72 14.68 -13.67
CA LYS A 3 2.45 14.05 -12.57
C LYS A 3 3.56 13.16 -13.15
N VAL A 4 4.78 13.32 -12.67
CA VAL A 4 5.94 12.49 -13.05
C VAL A 4 6.30 11.60 -11.85
N GLY A 5 6.56 10.33 -12.10
CA GLY A 5 6.93 9.35 -11.08
C GLY A 5 7.94 8.34 -11.64
N PHE A 6 8.42 7.46 -10.77
CA PHE A 6 9.27 6.33 -11.17
C PHE A 6 8.49 5.03 -11.26
N GLU A 7 8.92 4.15 -12.16
CA GLU A 7 8.56 2.73 -12.15
C GLU A 7 9.82 1.91 -11.94
N VAL A 8 9.82 1.07 -10.92
CA VAL A 8 11.00 0.33 -10.49
C VAL A 8 10.66 -1.14 -10.28
N PRO A 9 11.36 -2.07 -10.93
CA PRO A 9 11.20 -3.48 -10.63
C PRO A 9 11.76 -3.79 -9.24
N VAL A 10 11.03 -4.57 -8.46
CA VAL A 10 11.43 -4.93 -7.10
C VAL A 10 12.31 -6.16 -7.12
N VAL A 11 13.62 -5.95 -7.18
CA VAL A 11 14.61 -7.03 -7.13
C VAL A 11 14.81 -7.46 -5.67
N PRO A 12 14.61 -8.75 -5.31
CA PRO A 12 14.85 -9.22 -3.96
C PRO A 12 16.30 -8.99 -3.52
N GLY A 13 16.47 -8.53 -2.28
CA GLY A 13 17.79 -8.23 -1.72
C GLY A 13 18.34 -6.84 -2.05
N GLU A 14 17.65 -6.05 -2.90
CA GLU A 14 18.07 -4.68 -3.25
C GLU A 14 17.25 -3.59 -2.53
N GLY A 15 16.67 -3.90 -1.37
CA GLY A 15 15.79 -2.99 -0.63
C GLY A 15 16.43 -1.63 -0.31
N GLU A 16 17.70 -1.61 0.10
CA GLU A 16 18.43 -0.36 0.38
C GLU A 16 18.55 0.54 -0.87
N GLY A 17 18.76 -0.06 -2.04
CA GLY A 17 18.81 0.66 -3.31
C GLY A 17 17.45 1.26 -3.69
N LEU A 18 16.37 0.50 -3.47
CA LEU A 18 15.01 0.97 -3.69
C LEU A 18 14.65 2.13 -2.74
N ILE A 19 15.02 2.03 -1.46
CA ILE A 19 14.84 3.12 -0.48
C ILE A 19 15.61 4.38 -0.93
N ALA A 20 16.86 4.23 -1.36
CA ALA A 20 17.66 5.35 -1.86
C ALA A 20 17.03 6.01 -3.09
N LEU A 21 16.46 5.21 -4.01
CA LEU A 21 15.75 5.71 -5.17
C LEU A 21 14.46 6.45 -4.78
N CYS A 22 13.70 5.95 -3.81
CA CYS A 22 12.52 6.65 -3.30
C CYS A 22 12.89 7.99 -2.65
N ARG A 23 13.96 8.03 -1.85
CA ARG A 23 14.50 9.28 -1.28
C ARG A 23 14.96 10.26 -2.38
N PHE A 24 15.55 9.75 -3.46
CA PHE A 24 15.88 10.57 -4.62
C PHE A 24 14.62 11.13 -5.30
N ALA A 25 13.56 10.32 -5.42
CA ALA A 25 12.27 10.76 -5.97
C ALA A 25 11.69 11.93 -5.16
N VAL A 26 11.70 11.82 -3.82
CA VAL A 26 11.30 12.90 -2.90
C VAL A 26 12.13 14.16 -3.14
N ALA A 27 13.46 14.04 -3.15
CA ALA A 27 14.38 15.17 -3.30
C ALA A 27 14.21 15.93 -4.63
N ASN A 28 13.69 15.27 -5.66
CA ASN A 28 13.45 15.86 -6.98
C ASN A 28 11.98 16.21 -7.23
N GLY A 29 11.12 16.13 -6.21
CA GLY A 29 9.71 16.52 -6.32
C GLY A 29 8.87 15.61 -7.21
N LEU A 30 9.23 14.32 -7.33
CA LEU A 30 8.40 13.35 -8.03
C LEU A 30 7.10 13.11 -7.27
N ALA A 31 6.03 12.85 -8.01
CA ALA A 31 4.69 12.73 -7.46
C ALA A 31 4.41 11.36 -6.82
N PHE A 32 5.09 10.29 -7.25
CA PHE A 32 4.90 8.92 -6.77
C PHE A 32 6.04 7.98 -7.22
N VAL A 33 6.11 6.80 -6.60
CA VAL A 33 6.95 5.67 -7.02
C VAL A 33 6.09 4.41 -7.15
N ASN A 34 6.11 3.79 -8.32
CA ASN A 34 5.51 2.48 -8.57
C ASN A 34 6.56 1.39 -8.43
N LEU A 35 6.35 0.51 -7.46
CA LEU A 35 7.13 -0.71 -7.25
C LEU A 35 6.44 -1.86 -7.99
N ASN A 36 7.07 -2.37 -9.03
CA ASN A 36 6.54 -3.48 -9.83
C ASN A 36 7.16 -4.79 -9.37
N GLU A 37 6.33 -5.78 -9.06
CA GLU A 37 6.81 -7.12 -8.74
C GLU A 37 7.63 -7.70 -9.90
N LEU A 38 8.83 -8.20 -9.60
CA LEU A 38 9.74 -8.70 -10.62
C LEU A 38 9.22 -10.02 -11.20
N GLU A 39 9.09 -10.07 -12.53
CA GLU A 39 8.66 -11.26 -13.27
C GLU A 39 9.78 -11.92 -14.06
N VAL A 40 9.75 -13.24 -14.12
CA VAL A 40 10.47 -14.03 -15.12
C VAL A 40 9.71 -14.01 -16.45
N SER A 41 10.47 -13.78 -17.50
CA SER A 41 10.09 -13.89 -18.90
C SER A 41 11.14 -14.71 -19.64
N GLU A 42 10.82 -15.20 -20.84
CA GLU A 42 11.78 -15.95 -21.67
C GLU A 42 13.08 -15.16 -21.89
N THR A 43 12.99 -13.84 -22.05
CA THR A 43 14.13 -12.97 -22.33
C THR A 43 15.01 -12.65 -21.12
N ASN A 44 14.49 -12.77 -19.89
CA ASN A 44 15.24 -12.42 -18.68
C ASN A 44 15.57 -13.63 -17.77
N CYS A 45 14.97 -14.80 -18.04
CA CYS A 45 15.06 -15.99 -17.18
C CYS A 45 16.49 -16.40 -16.88
N GLN A 46 17.34 -16.52 -17.90
CA GLN A 46 18.75 -16.92 -17.71
C GLN A 46 19.52 -15.94 -16.83
N ALA A 47 19.30 -14.64 -17.01
CA ALA A 47 19.97 -13.60 -16.23
C ALA A 47 19.51 -13.60 -14.77
N LEU A 48 18.22 -13.82 -14.52
CA LEU A 48 17.66 -13.89 -13.16
C LEU A 48 18.12 -15.15 -12.41
N LEU A 49 18.12 -16.31 -13.08
CA LEU A 49 18.64 -17.56 -12.52
C LEU A 49 20.13 -17.48 -12.22
N ALA A 50 20.92 -16.84 -13.09
CA ALA A 50 22.35 -16.62 -12.86
C ALA A 50 22.62 -15.74 -11.62
N ARG A 51 21.64 -14.91 -11.22
CA ARG A 51 21.68 -14.11 -9.99
C ARG A 51 21.15 -14.86 -8.76
N GLY A 52 20.80 -16.14 -8.89
CA GLY A 52 20.24 -16.96 -7.81
C GLY A 52 18.81 -16.61 -7.43
N LEU A 53 18.08 -15.89 -8.29
CA LEU A 53 16.67 -15.55 -8.06
C LEU A 53 15.77 -16.67 -8.58
N HIS A 54 14.75 -17.03 -7.80
CA HIS A 54 13.85 -18.13 -8.09
C HIS A 54 12.42 -17.64 -8.31
N VAL A 55 11.65 -18.35 -9.13
CA VAL A 55 10.20 -18.10 -9.25
C VAL A 55 9.47 -18.55 -7.99
N ARG A 56 8.44 -17.82 -7.60
CA ARG A 56 7.63 -18.09 -6.40
C ARG A 56 6.94 -19.46 -6.43
N SER A 57 6.51 -19.89 -7.61
CA SER A 57 5.86 -21.19 -7.83
C SER A 57 5.80 -21.51 -9.32
N ASP A 58 5.61 -22.78 -9.69
CA ASP A 58 5.48 -23.23 -11.09
C ASP A 58 4.34 -22.57 -11.88
N VAL A 59 3.35 -21.99 -11.19
CA VAL A 59 2.19 -21.30 -11.78
C VAL A 59 2.31 -19.77 -11.77
N SER A 60 3.41 -19.23 -11.24
CA SER A 60 3.63 -17.79 -11.11
C SER A 60 4.90 -17.36 -11.84
N SER A 61 4.80 -16.29 -12.62
CA SER A 61 5.97 -15.62 -13.18
C SER A 61 6.71 -14.76 -12.16
N ALA A 62 6.15 -14.54 -10.97
CA ALA A 62 6.74 -13.69 -9.93
C ALA A 62 8.04 -14.27 -9.37
N ILE A 63 9.03 -13.42 -9.13
CA ILE A 63 10.23 -13.77 -8.37
C ILE A 63 9.94 -13.83 -6.87
N GLU A 64 10.41 -14.89 -6.22
CA GLU A 64 10.31 -15.09 -4.78
C GLU A 64 10.98 -13.94 -4.01
N GLY A 65 10.31 -13.44 -2.98
CA GLY A 65 10.81 -12.37 -2.13
C GLY A 65 10.63 -10.95 -2.67
N SER A 66 10.20 -10.78 -3.92
CA SER A 66 9.97 -9.46 -4.53
C SER A 66 8.91 -8.67 -3.76
N GLU A 67 7.74 -9.27 -3.51
CA GLU A 67 6.67 -8.66 -2.70
C GLU A 67 7.14 -8.29 -1.29
N ARG A 68 7.83 -9.19 -0.59
CA ARG A 68 8.34 -8.91 0.76
C ARG A 68 9.32 -7.73 0.77
N THR A 69 10.17 -7.63 -0.24
CA THR A 69 11.07 -6.47 -0.41
C THR A 69 10.27 -5.19 -0.68
N ALA A 70 9.22 -5.24 -1.50
CA ALA A 70 8.37 -4.08 -1.76
C ALA A 70 7.70 -3.57 -0.47
N MET A 71 7.16 -4.48 0.35
CA MET A 71 6.51 -4.12 1.60
C MET A 71 7.47 -3.43 2.58
N ALA A 72 8.68 -3.95 2.73
CA ALA A 72 9.69 -3.33 3.59
C ALA A 72 10.08 -1.92 3.10
N VAL A 73 10.13 -1.71 1.78
CA VAL A 73 10.40 -0.38 1.21
C VAL A 73 9.22 0.56 1.47
N MET A 74 7.99 0.11 1.26
CA MET A 74 6.78 0.92 1.51
C MET A 74 6.63 1.34 2.96
N GLU A 75 7.01 0.46 3.90
CA GLU A 75 7.05 0.77 5.33
C GLU A 75 8.08 1.86 5.66
N GLU A 76 9.28 1.79 5.05
CA GLU A 76 10.37 2.73 5.34
C GLU A 76 10.19 4.11 4.68
N VAL A 77 9.59 4.19 3.48
CA VAL A 77 9.56 5.44 2.68
C VAL A 77 8.18 5.95 2.31
N GLY A 78 7.11 5.19 2.58
CA GLY A 78 5.76 5.54 2.17
C GLY A 78 5.22 6.81 2.82
N ASP A 79 5.88 7.28 3.89
CA ASP A 79 5.55 8.54 4.56
C ASP A 79 6.08 9.76 3.82
N ALA A 80 7.14 9.59 3.01
CA ALA A 80 7.83 10.68 2.33
C ALA A 80 7.35 10.90 0.89
N VAL A 81 6.95 9.82 0.21
CA VAL A 81 6.42 9.86 -1.17
C VAL A 81 5.32 8.80 -1.30
N PRO A 82 4.25 9.06 -2.06
CA PRO A 82 3.28 8.01 -2.37
C PRO A 82 3.96 6.83 -3.06
N VAL A 83 3.78 5.62 -2.51
CA VAL A 83 4.32 4.38 -3.07
C VAL A 83 3.18 3.42 -3.37
N HIS A 84 3.18 2.87 -4.58
CA HIS A 84 2.21 1.88 -5.03
C HIS A 84 2.92 0.59 -5.46
N PHE A 85 2.46 -0.56 -4.99
CA PHE A 85 2.98 -1.88 -5.35
C PHE A 85 2.03 -2.61 -6.31
N CYS A 86 2.52 -2.86 -7.53
CA CYS A 86 1.83 -3.66 -8.55
C CYS A 86 2.29 -5.11 -8.48
N SER A 87 1.39 -6.04 -8.17
CA SER A 87 1.70 -7.48 -8.26
C SER A 87 1.69 -7.97 -9.72
N SER A 88 2.53 -8.96 -9.98
CA SER A 88 2.77 -9.56 -11.31
C SER A 88 1.70 -10.56 -11.75
N SER A 89 0.97 -11.13 -10.79
CA SER A 89 -0.04 -12.17 -11.03
C SER A 89 -1.26 -11.71 -11.87
N PHE A 90 -1.24 -10.48 -12.39
CA PHE A 90 -2.32 -9.80 -13.10
C PHE A 90 -2.44 -10.15 -14.60
N LYS A 91 -2.21 -11.41 -15.00
CA LYS A 91 -2.45 -11.82 -16.40
C LYS A 91 -3.93 -12.18 -16.71
N ASP A 92 -4.78 -12.33 -15.69
CA ASP A 92 -6.26 -12.41 -15.81
C ASP A 92 -6.97 -11.24 -15.07
N ARG A 93 -6.66 -10.01 -15.48
CA ARG A 93 -7.09 -8.75 -14.84
C ARG A 93 -8.59 -8.66 -14.55
N VAL A 94 -9.45 -9.16 -15.45
CA VAL A 94 -10.91 -8.99 -15.30
C VAL A 94 -11.50 -9.96 -14.27
N GLN A 95 -11.15 -11.25 -14.33
CA GLN A 95 -11.73 -12.26 -13.44
C GLN A 95 -11.27 -12.10 -11.99
N LEU A 96 -9.99 -11.77 -11.79
CA LEU A 96 -9.44 -11.48 -10.47
C LEU A 96 -10.08 -10.23 -9.87
N ARG A 97 -10.17 -9.13 -10.63
CA ARG A 97 -10.81 -7.88 -10.17
C ARG A 97 -12.25 -8.10 -9.71
N GLU A 98 -13.05 -8.86 -10.47
CA GLU A 98 -14.42 -9.19 -10.06
C GLU A 98 -14.48 -10.10 -8.83
N ARG A 99 -13.47 -10.95 -8.61
CA ARG A 99 -13.34 -11.72 -7.37
C ARG A 99 -12.97 -10.82 -6.19
N LEU A 100 -12.02 -9.90 -6.35
CA LEU A 100 -11.61 -8.96 -5.32
C LEU A 100 -12.76 -8.04 -4.94
N LYS A 101 -13.47 -7.42 -5.90
CA LYS A 101 -14.68 -6.62 -5.63
C LYS A 101 -15.74 -7.38 -4.84
N ARG A 102 -16.04 -8.63 -5.23
CA ARG A 102 -17.02 -9.47 -4.50
C ARG A 102 -16.55 -9.78 -3.09
N ARG A 103 -15.25 -9.97 -2.89
CA ARG A 103 -14.68 -10.20 -1.57
C ARG A 103 -14.71 -8.93 -0.73
N ALA A 104 -14.23 -7.81 -1.25
CA ALA A 104 -14.23 -6.50 -0.61
C ALA A 104 -15.65 -6.13 -0.12
N LYS A 105 -16.66 -6.26 -0.98
CA LYS A 105 -18.07 -6.02 -0.58
C LYS A 105 -18.59 -6.91 0.54
N ARG A 106 -18.02 -8.11 0.73
CA ARG A 106 -18.43 -9.05 1.79
C ARG A 106 -17.70 -8.79 3.10
N VAL A 107 -16.47 -8.29 3.04
CA VAL A 107 -15.62 -8.08 4.23
C VAL A 107 -15.61 -6.62 4.71
N ALA A 108 -16.07 -5.69 3.88
CA ALA A 108 -16.08 -4.26 4.20
C ALA A 108 -16.90 -3.96 5.46
N ARG A 109 -16.27 -3.23 6.37
CA ARG A 109 -16.86 -2.64 7.57
C ARG A 109 -17.49 -1.28 7.23
N PRO A 110 -18.27 -0.67 8.15
CA PRO A 110 -18.86 0.66 7.93
C PRO A 110 -17.83 1.76 7.62
N LEU A 111 -16.60 1.61 8.10
CA LEU A 111 -15.51 2.57 7.87
C LEU A 111 -14.79 2.36 6.52
N ASP A 112 -14.97 1.20 5.88
CA ASP A 112 -14.17 0.80 4.72
C ASP A 112 -14.75 1.38 3.41
N LEU A 113 -13.91 1.96 2.55
CA LEU A 113 -14.31 2.33 1.18
C LEU A 113 -13.78 1.31 0.17
N VAL A 114 -14.68 0.68 -0.60
CA VAL A 114 -14.27 -0.28 -1.64
C VAL A 114 -13.95 0.46 -2.95
N THR A 115 -12.73 0.30 -3.47
CA THR A 115 -12.28 0.97 -4.70
C THR A 115 -12.80 0.30 -5.97
N SER A 116 -12.67 0.96 -7.12
CA SER A 116 -13.06 0.39 -8.42
C SER A 116 -12.25 -0.85 -8.79
N GLU A 117 -11.05 -1.00 -8.23
CA GLU A 117 -10.20 -2.19 -8.43
C GLU A 117 -10.54 -3.33 -7.46
N GLY A 118 -11.48 -3.09 -6.54
CA GLY A 118 -11.92 -4.08 -5.57
C GLY A 118 -11.00 -4.21 -4.37
N MET A 119 -10.23 -3.17 -4.08
CA MET A 119 -9.45 -3.06 -2.84
C MET A 119 -10.27 -2.36 -1.75
N VAL A 120 -9.71 -2.32 -0.54
CA VAL A 120 -10.25 -1.59 0.61
C VAL A 120 -9.36 -0.38 0.87
N LEU A 121 -9.93 0.83 0.78
CA LEU A 121 -9.28 2.08 1.12
C LEU A 121 -9.64 2.49 2.55
N LEU A 122 -8.63 2.89 3.30
CA LEU A 122 -8.69 3.22 4.73
C LEU A 122 -7.98 4.54 5.00
N GLY A 123 -8.48 5.31 5.96
CA GLY A 123 -7.68 6.29 6.67
C GLY A 123 -6.90 5.61 7.79
N VAL A 124 -5.63 5.94 7.94
CA VAL A 124 -4.76 5.42 8.99
C VAL A 124 -4.14 6.57 9.76
N VAL A 125 -4.24 6.52 11.09
CA VAL A 125 -3.53 7.39 12.02
C VAL A 125 -2.50 6.54 12.75
N GLU A 126 -1.23 6.96 12.70
CA GLU A 126 -0.13 6.32 13.41
C GLU A 126 0.34 7.20 14.57
N THR A 127 0.35 6.63 15.78
CA THR A 127 0.78 7.33 16.99
C THR A 127 1.10 6.32 18.08
N GLN A 128 1.91 6.74 19.06
CA GLN A 128 2.17 5.95 20.26
C GLN A 128 0.97 5.91 21.22
N ASP A 129 0.04 6.87 21.12
CA ASP A 129 -1.17 6.98 21.96
C ASP A 129 -2.44 6.81 21.11
N LEU A 130 -2.72 5.57 20.69
CA LEU A 130 -3.86 5.23 19.83
C LEU A 130 -5.19 5.54 20.52
N GLU A 131 -5.31 5.24 21.82
CA GLU A 131 -6.48 5.56 22.63
C GLU A 131 -6.68 7.07 22.80
N GLY A 132 -5.60 7.84 22.89
CA GLY A 132 -5.64 9.30 22.87
C GLY A 132 -6.15 9.84 21.53
N ALA A 133 -5.61 9.36 20.41
CA ALA A 133 -6.07 9.75 19.07
C ALA A 133 -7.55 9.37 18.83
N TYR A 134 -7.96 8.18 19.26
CA TYR A 134 -9.35 7.73 19.18
C TYR A 134 -10.28 8.66 19.97
N ARG A 135 -9.91 9.01 21.21
CA ARG A 135 -10.68 9.97 22.03
C ARG A 135 -10.73 11.35 21.42
N LEU A 136 -9.63 11.85 20.86
CA LEU A 136 -9.61 13.14 20.17
C LEU A 136 -10.62 13.16 19.01
N LEU A 137 -10.57 12.15 18.13
CA LEU A 137 -11.48 12.06 16.99
C LEU A 137 -12.94 11.92 17.42
N ARG A 138 -13.22 11.10 18.43
CA ARG A 138 -14.57 10.91 18.96
C ARG A 138 -15.11 12.16 19.65
N ASP A 139 -14.37 12.72 20.61
CA ASP A 139 -14.86 13.71 21.55
C ASP A 139 -14.73 15.14 21.00
N ALA A 140 -13.63 15.46 20.32
CA ALA A 140 -13.38 16.79 19.78
C ALA A 140 -13.91 16.98 18.36
N HIS A 141 -13.89 15.93 17.53
CA HIS A 141 -14.35 15.98 16.13
C HIS A 141 -15.68 15.26 15.89
N GLY A 142 -16.25 14.61 16.90
CA GLY A 142 -17.56 13.97 16.80
C GLY A 142 -17.60 12.76 15.86
N VAL A 143 -16.45 12.10 15.61
CA VAL A 143 -16.41 10.95 14.71
C VAL A 143 -17.13 9.75 15.35
N PRO A 144 -18.13 9.14 14.68
CA PRO A 144 -18.83 7.97 15.19
C PRO A 144 -17.89 6.79 15.40
N ALA A 145 -18.13 6.02 16.47
CA ALA A 145 -17.32 4.86 16.82
C ALA A 145 -17.30 3.79 15.71
N GLU A 146 -18.40 3.63 14.96
CA GLU A 146 -18.45 2.69 13.82
C GLU A 146 -17.55 3.06 12.64
N LEU A 147 -17.07 4.31 12.59
CA LEU A 147 -16.16 4.81 11.56
C LEU A 147 -14.68 4.76 12.00
N MET A 148 -14.39 4.12 13.14
CA MET A 148 -13.05 4.03 13.72
C MET A 148 -12.78 2.64 14.30
N ALA A 149 -11.56 2.13 14.15
CA ALA A 149 -11.12 0.88 14.76
C ALA A 149 -9.63 0.91 15.08
N ILE A 150 -9.23 0.47 16.27
CA ILE A 150 -7.82 0.25 16.58
C ILE A 150 -7.48 -1.20 16.21
N GLU A 151 -6.69 -1.38 15.16
CA GLU A 151 -6.28 -2.69 14.64
C GLU A 151 -4.85 -2.62 14.14
N ARG A 152 -4.11 -3.74 14.19
CA ARG A 152 -2.73 -3.85 13.65
C ARG A 152 -1.75 -2.76 14.13
N GLY A 153 -1.92 -2.28 15.36
CA GLY A 153 -1.04 -1.25 15.96
C GLY A 153 -1.25 0.17 15.41
N ARG A 154 -2.37 0.43 14.73
CA ARG A 154 -2.73 1.74 14.18
C ARG A 154 -4.22 2.03 14.38
N LEU A 155 -4.61 3.29 14.24
CA LEU A 155 -6.01 3.70 14.29
C LEU A 155 -6.55 3.83 12.86
N GLU A 156 -7.42 2.91 12.48
CA GLU A 156 -8.13 2.93 11.21
C GLU A 156 -9.38 3.81 11.33
N VAL A 157 -9.58 4.69 10.35
CA VAL A 157 -10.66 5.67 10.29
C VAL A 157 -11.25 5.65 8.89
N ALA A 158 -12.54 5.94 8.76
CA ALA A 158 -13.16 6.08 7.45
C ALA A 158 -12.37 7.08 6.57
N PRO A 159 -11.99 6.73 5.33
CA PRO A 159 -11.01 7.51 4.57
C PRO A 159 -11.51 8.93 4.27
N TRP A 160 -12.79 9.11 3.98
CA TRP A 160 -13.40 10.43 3.75
C TRP A 160 -13.45 11.30 5.01
N VAL A 161 -13.51 10.69 6.20
CA VAL A 161 -13.45 11.41 7.48
C VAL A 161 -12.02 11.85 7.74
N LEU A 162 -11.07 10.92 7.62
CA LEU A 162 -9.68 11.24 7.92
C LEU A 162 -9.09 12.26 6.94
N GLU A 163 -9.39 12.16 5.65
CA GLU A 163 -8.93 13.13 4.64
C GLU A 163 -9.40 14.56 4.97
N ALA A 164 -10.61 14.72 5.52
CA ALA A 164 -11.12 16.03 5.93
C ALA A 164 -10.48 16.54 7.24
N LEU A 165 -10.12 15.64 8.16
CA LEU A 165 -9.61 16.01 9.48
C LEU A 165 -8.08 16.11 9.55
N ALA A 166 -7.35 15.36 8.72
CA ALA A 166 -5.90 15.23 8.75
C ALA A 166 -5.14 16.57 8.85
N PRO A 167 -5.51 17.65 8.14
CA PRO A 167 -4.81 18.94 8.26
C PRO A 167 -4.86 19.57 9.66
N ALA A 168 -5.80 19.15 10.51
CA ALA A 168 -5.98 19.67 11.87
C ALA A 168 -5.48 18.71 12.96
N LEU A 169 -5.02 17.50 12.58
CA LEU A 169 -4.56 16.48 13.53
C LEU A 169 -3.05 16.59 13.73
N PRO A 170 -2.56 16.39 14.97
CA PRO A 170 -1.13 16.42 15.28
C PRO A 170 -0.42 15.09 14.97
N PHE A 171 -1.04 14.20 14.20
CA PHE A 171 -0.57 12.83 13.97
C PHE A 171 -0.25 12.59 12.49
N PRO A 172 0.75 11.74 12.19
CA PRO A 172 0.90 11.16 10.86
C PRO A 172 -0.40 10.50 10.40
N CYS A 173 -0.93 10.98 9.28
CA CYS A 173 -2.18 10.50 8.71
C CYS A 173 -1.94 10.03 7.27
N PHE A 174 -2.50 8.87 6.94
CA PHE A 174 -2.31 8.23 5.64
C PHE A 174 -3.64 7.79 5.05
N LEU A 175 -3.68 7.71 3.72
CA LEU A 175 -4.60 6.86 3.00
C LEU A 175 -3.87 5.61 2.56
N VAL A 176 -4.48 4.47 2.87
CA VAL A 176 -3.90 3.14 2.68
C VAL A 176 -4.89 2.30 1.89
N GLU A 177 -4.44 1.71 0.78
CA GLU A 177 -5.21 0.75 0.00
C GLU A 177 -4.69 -0.66 0.28
N GLU A 178 -5.59 -1.59 0.59
CA GLU A 178 -5.26 -2.98 0.92
C GLU A 178 -6.03 -3.98 0.06
N TYR A 179 -5.43 -5.12 -0.24
CA TYR A 179 -6.17 -6.24 -0.77
C TYR A 179 -7.26 -6.68 0.23
N PRO A 180 -8.47 -7.06 -0.26
CA PRO A 180 -9.55 -7.57 0.59
C PRO A 180 -9.30 -9.03 1.01
N THR A 181 -8.05 -9.41 1.24
CA THR A 181 -7.58 -10.74 1.61
C THR A 181 -7.39 -10.85 3.12
N ALA A 182 -7.10 -12.05 3.62
CA ALA A 182 -7.03 -12.27 5.07
C ALA A 182 -5.78 -11.62 5.70
N ASP A 183 -4.71 -11.56 4.93
CA ASP A 183 -3.44 -10.88 5.23
C ASP A 183 -3.51 -9.35 5.06
N ARG A 184 -4.58 -8.82 4.44
CA ARG A 184 -4.81 -7.37 4.26
C ARG A 184 -3.55 -6.64 3.77
N LEU A 185 -2.93 -7.22 2.73
CA LEU A 185 -1.69 -6.74 2.16
C LEU A 185 -1.87 -5.30 1.65
N GLU A 186 -1.02 -4.41 2.15
CA GLU A 186 -0.99 -3.00 1.77
C GLU A 186 -0.37 -2.85 0.38
N VAL A 187 -1.09 -2.20 -0.54
CA VAL A 187 -0.64 -2.00 -1.93
C VAL A 187 -0.39 -0.55 -2.26
N GLU A 188 -0.94 0.37 -1.49
CA GLU A 188 -0.67 1.78 -1.65
C GLU A 188 -0.65 2.47 -0.29
N ARG A 189 0.34 3.35 -0.10
CA ARG A 189 0.40 4.28 1.03
C ARG A 189 0.59 5.69 0.50
N ARG A 190 -0.25 6.61 0.98
CA ARG A 190 -0.21 8.03 0.63
C ARG A 190 -0.36 8.90 1.88
N PRO A 191 0.58 9.83 2.18
CA PRO A 191 0.41 10.78 3.27
C PRO A 191 -0.72 11.79 2.98
N LEU A 192 -1.41 12.24 4.03
CA LEU A 192 -2.53 13.19 3.98
C LEU A 192 -2.17 14.63 4.38
N GLY A 193 -0.95 14.90 4.83
CA GLY A 193 -0.49 16.23 5.25
C GLY A 193 0.89 16.18 5.84
#